data_AF-A0A436W3L6-F1
#
_entry.id   AF-A0A436W3L6-F1
#
_cell.length_a   1.000
_cell.length_b   1.000
_cell.length_c   1.000
_cell.angle_alpha   90.00
_cell.angle_beta   90.00
_cell.angle_gamma   90.00
#
_symmetry.space_group_name_H-M   'P 1'
#
loop_
_entity.id
_entity.type
_entity.pdbx_description
1 polymer ?
#
loop_
_entity_poly.entity_id
_entity_poly.type
_entity_poly.pdbx_seq_one_letter_code
_entity_poly.pdbx_strand_id
1 'polypeptide(L)' 'MARRGKKKGRPVSGWVVLDKPVGMGSTEAVSKIKWLFQAEKAGHAGTLDPLASGMLPIALGEATKTVPYVQD' A
#
# COMPACT_ATOMS: atom_id res chain seq x y z
N MET A 1 22.06 13.75 20.45
CA MET A 1 21.66 13.79 19.03
C MET A 1 20.15 13.66 18.95
N ALA A 2 19.42 14.74 18.62
CA ALA A 2 17.97 14.67 18.46
C ALA A 2 17.64 13.74 17.28
N ARG A 3 16.78 12.73 17.49
CA ARG A 3 16.17 11.95 16.41
C ARG A 3 15.46 12.95 15.50
N ARG A 4 16.09 13.31 14.37
CA ARG A 4 15.52 14.12 13.31
C ARG A 4 14.14 13.52 13.01
N GLY A 5 13.07 14.24 13.38
CA GLY A 5 11.70 13.73 13.27
C GLY A 5 11.52 13.12 11.89
N LYS A 6 11.24 11.82 11.85
CA LYS A 6 11.08 11.08 10.59
C LYS A 6 10.05 11.88 9.78
N LYS A 7 10.42 12.40 8.60
CA LYS A 7 9.47 13.14 7.76
C LYS A 7 8.22 12.28 7.63
N LYS A 8 7.11 12.73 8.22
CA LYS A 8 5.81 12.11 7.95
C LYS A 8 5.58 12.32 6.46
N GLY A 9 5.16 11.27 5.76
CA GLY A 9 4.81 11.36 4.35
C GLY A 9 3.69 12.39 4.10
N ARG A 10 3.17 12.46 2.89
CA ARG A 10 1.98 13.23 2.55
C ARG A 10 0.75 12.57 3.20
N PRO A 11 -0.17 13.35 3.79
CA PRO A 11 -1.45 12.86 4.31
C PRO A 11 -2.43 12.56 3.17
N VAL A 12 -2.03 11.68 2.25
CA VAL A 12 -2.84 11.22 1.12
C VAL A 12 -3.69 10.03 1.55
N SER A 13 -4.98 10.08 1.20
CA SER A 13 -5.95 9.03 1.47
C SER A 13 -6.66 8.63 0.19
N GLY A 14 -6.89 7.34 -0.01
CA GLY A 14 -7.55 6.80 -1.19
C GLY A 14 -7.18 5.35 -1.46
N TRP A 15 -7.73 4.80 -2.53
CA TRP A 15 -7.45 3.45 -3.00
C TRP A 15 -6.69 3.50 -4.33
N VAL A 16 -5.71 2.60 -4.47
CA VAL A 16 -4.99 2.32 -5.71
C VAL A 16 -5.27 0.87 -6.05
N VAL A 17 -5.87 0.64 -7.21
CA VAL A 17 -6.05 -0.71 -7.75
C VAL A 17 -4.82 -1.03 -8.59
N LEU A 18 -3.87 -1.77 -8.03
CA LEU A 18 -2.66 -2.13 -8.74
C LEU A 18 -2.89 -3.44 -9.50
N ASP A 19 -2.59 -3.47 -10.79
CA ASP A 19 -2.34 -4.73 -11.49
C ASP A 19 -0.91 -5.19 -11.14
N LYS A 20 -0.79 -6.11 -10.18
CA LYS A 20 0.49 -6.58 -9.66
C LYS A 20 1.16 -7.48 -10.70
N PRO A 21 2.39 -7.19 -11.14
CA PRO A 21 3.08 -8.06 -12.08
C PRO A 21 3.54 -9.37 -11.41
N VAL A 22 3.79 -10.39 -12.24
CA VAL A 22 4.51 -11.60 -11.83
C VAL A 22 5.92 -11.24 -11.38
N GLY A 23 6.41 -11.91 -10.34
CA GLY A 23 7.73 -11.70 -9.73
C GLY A 23 7.75 -10.64 -8.62
N MET A 24 6.69 -9.83 -8.47
CA MET A 24 6.59 -8.81 -7.43
C MET A 24 5.82 -9.33 -6.21
N GLY A 25 6.36 -9.14 -5.00
CA GLY A 25 5.66 -9.47 -3.76
C GLY A 25 4.57 -8.44 -3.39
N SER A 26 3.50 -8.86 -2.71
CA SER A 26 2.43 -7.94 -2.28
C SER A 26 2.92 -6.84 -1.31
N THR A 27 3.82 -7.17 -0.38
CA THR A 27 4.45 -6.20 0.53
C THR A 27 5.39 -5.23 -0.21
N GLU A 28 6.08 -5.73 -1.23
CA GLU A 28 6.93 -4.91 -2.10
C GLU A 28 6.07 -3.90 -2.88
N ALA A 29 4.94 -4.36 -3.43
CA ALA A 29 3.98 -3.52 -4.12
C ALA A 29 3.44 -2.39 -3.21
N VAL A 30 3.03 -2.70 -1.98
CA VAL A 30 2.61 -1.67 -1.01
C VAL A 30 3.73 -0.67 -0.72
N SER A 31 4.96 -1.15 -0.54
CA SER A 31 6.12 -0.29 -0.28
C SER A 31 6.39 0.65 -1.46
N LYS A 32 6.28 0.15 -2.70
CA LYS A 32 6.47 0.91 -3.92
C LYS A 32 5.38 1.95 -4.13
N ILE A 33 4.11 1.58 -3.95
CA ILE A 33 2.99 2.53 -4.02
C ILE A 33 3.10 3.59 -2.92
N LYS A 34 3.40 3.21 -1.69
CA LYS A 34 3.62 4.17 -0.60
C LYS A 34 4.72 5.18 -0.93
N TRP A 35 5.82 4.73 -1.52
CA TRP A 35 6.93 5.60 -1.94
C TRP A 35 6.52 6.54 -3.09
N LEU A 36 5.86 6.02 -4.13
CA LEU A 36 5.41 6.82 -5.30
C LEU A 36 4.49 7.97 -4.90
N PHE A 37 3.55 7.71 -3.99
CA PHE A 37 2.64 8.74 -3.48
C PHE A 37 3.20 9.53 -2.30
N GLN A 38 4.41 9.18 -1.83
CA GLN A 38 5.02 9.65 -0.59
C GLN A 38 4.07 9.53 0.61
N ALA A 39 3.20 8.52 0.65
CA ALA A 39 2.12 8.43 1.63
C ALA A 39 2.63 8.16 3.06
N GLU A 40 1.96 8.73 4.06
CA GLU A 40 2.24 8.43 5.47
C GLU A 40 2.01 6.95 5.81
N LYS A 41 0.90 6.41 5.30
CA LYS A 41 0.40 5.06 5.60
C LYS A 41 -0.09 4.38 4.32
N ALA A 42 0.15 3.08 4.22
CA ALA A 42 -0.39 2.23 3.17
C ALA A 42 -0.63 0.80 3.69
N GLY A 43 -1.55 0.08 3.08
CA GLY A 43 -1.84 -1.35 3.33
C GLY A 43 -2.60 -1.93 2.12
N HIS A 44 -2.73 -3.25 2.04
CA HIS A 44 -3.45 -3.92 0.94
C HIS A 44 -4.67 -4.70 1.45
N ALA A 45 -5.65 -4.93 0.58
CA ALA A 45 -6.79 -5.81 0.85
C ALA A 45 -6.62 -7.12 0.05
N GLY A 46 -6.03 -8.13 0.69
CA GLY A 46 -5.71 -9.43 0.09
C GLY A 46 -4.25 -9.55 -0.28
N THR A 47 -3.75 -10.79 -0.39
CA THR A 47 -2.36 -11.09 -0.73
C THR A 47 -2.32 -11.93 -1.99
N LEU A 48 -1.44 -11.58 -2.91
CA LEU A 48 -1.09 -12.40 -4.06
C LEU A 48 0.33 -12.95 -3.89
N ASP A 49 0.52 -14.23 -4.23
CA ASP A 49 1.84 -14.84 -4.30
C ASP A 49 2.75 -14.08 -5.28
N PRO A 50 4.08 -14.09 -5.09
CA PRO A 50 5.00 -13.45 -6.02
C PRO A 50 4.81 -13.91 -7.47
N LEU A 51 4.46 -15.18 -7.69
CA LEU A 51 4.23 -15.75 -9.01
C LEU A 51 2.85 -15.43 -9.60
N ALA A 52 1.91 -14.94 -8.81
CA ALA A 52 0.60 -14.52 -9.29
C ALA A 52 0.68 -13.12 -9.92
N SER A 53 -0.19 -12.83 -10.88
CA SER A 53 -0.46 -11.47 -11.35
C SER A 53 -1.92 -11.09 -11.10
N GLY A 54 -2.26 -9.82 -11.29
CA GLY A 54 -3.64 -9.34 -11.23
C GLY A 54 -3.89 -8.33 -10.12
N MET A 55 -5.17 -8.13 -9.81
CA MET A 55 -5.64 -7.03 -8.98
C MET A 55 -5.17 -7.16 -7.52
N LEU A 56 -4.42 -6.16 -7.05
CA LEU A 56 -4.05 -5.95 -5.66
C LEU A 56 -4.53 -4.56 -5.20
N PRO A 57 -5.68 -4.47 -4.48
CA PRO A 57 -6.15 -3.21 -3.93
C PRO A 57 -5.22 -2.72 -2.80
N ILE A 58 -4.71 -1.50 -2.94
CA ILE A 58 -3.81 -0.84 -1.97
C ILE A 58 -4.49 0.41 -1.43
N ALA A 59 -4.73 0.44 -0.12
CA ALA A 59 -5.28 1.56 0.60
C ALA A 59 -4.18 2.49 1.11
N LEU A 60 -4.37 3.81 0.94
CA LEU A 60 -3.50 4.87 1.46
C LEU A 60 -4.19 5.64 2.59
N GLY A 61 -3.41 6.06 3.59
CA GLY A 61 -3.90 6.95 4.65
C GLY A 61 -5.12 6.39 5.38
N GLU A 62 -6.18 7.20 5.48
CA GLU A 62 -7.43 6.85 6.15
C GLU A 62 -8.17 5.69 5.49
N ALA A 63 -8.00 5.47 4.17
CA ALA A 63 -8.63 4.35 3.46
C ALA A 63 -8.19 2.99 4.02
N THR A 64 -7.03 2.90 4.69
CA THR A 64 -6.57 1.67 5.33
C THR A 64 -7.54 1.16 6.40
N LYS A 65 -8.37 2.02 6.99
CA LYS A 65 -9.42 1.64 7.94
C LYS A 65 -10.58 0.89 7.28
N THR A 66 -10.71 0.98 5.96
CA THR A 66 -11.78 0.37 5.18
C THR A 66 -11.43 -1.01 4.62
N VAL A 67 -10.18 -1.45 4.75
CA VAL A 67 -9.71 -2.77 4.28
C VAL A 67 -10.58 -3.93 4.78
N PRO A 68 -11.02 -3.99 6.06
CA PRO A 68 -11.87 -5.08 6.54
C PRO A 68 -13.24 -5.19 5.84
N TYR A 69 -13.72 -4.15 5.16
CA TYR A 69 -14.98 -4.19 4.41
C TYR A 69 -14.81 -4.65 2.95
N VAL A 70 -13.57 -4.82 2.49
CA VAL A 70 -13.23 -5.29 1.13
C VAL A 70 -12.84 -6.76 1.14
N GLN A 71 -12.44 -7.28 2.30
CA GLN A 71 -12.09 -8.69 2.51
C GLN A 71 -13.29 -9.40 3.15
N ASP A 72 -14.20 -9.92 2.32
CA ASP A 72 -15.19 -10.93 2.71
C ASP A 72 -14.68 -12.33 2.35
#